data_AF-A0A2M7FZL3-F1
#
_entry.id   AF-A0A2M7FZL3-F1
#
_cell.length_a   1.000
_cell.length_b   1.000
_cell.length_c   1.000
_cell.angle_alpha   90.00
_cell.angle_beta   90.00
_cell.angle_gamma   90.00
#
_symmetry.space_group_name_H-M   'P 1'
#
loop_
_entity.id
_entity.type
_entity.pdbx_description
1 polymer ?
#
loop_
_entity_poly.entity_id
_entity_poly.type
_entity_poly.pdbx_seq_one_letter_code
_entity_poly.pdbx_strand_id
1 'polypeptide(L)'
;MNFNALIELREQSQALHARRHQSASDAYAQGLKFFEKALQTQFQDKQALKSALELWFTAMKTHRQNPKASIGVGYIFMILGDRVQAMRYFKNAESIQPDSADAKLFIEALSAPVFAVKETSLQETELNYAQTEQLLVKHQKWLKTQPSTKPVIDSEAYAALQERAQKENTLLVKASAQIQQLAAITDTCQLDIQFYQIEKAYQLTEKALRFSDKFIVLAEEIQKIENSIGPLFALLKQNRAQALQVLEQMLDHCDKIADQLDDIEAQGVSISLLEAPYSQLLQRVGLLQENFDEWA
;
A
#
# COMPACT_ATOMS: atom_id res chain seq x y z
N MET A 1 -4.64 21.73 -49.91
CA MET A 1 -4.30 21.59 -48.47
C MET A 1 -4.92 22.77 -47.73
N ASN A 2 -5.68 22.51 -46.66
CA ASN A 2 -6.41 23.57 -45.95
C ASN A 2 -5.52 24.15 -44.85
N PHE A 3 -4.96 25.34 -45.09
CA PHE A 3 -4.02 25.99 -44.17
C PHE A 3 -4.67 26.35 -42.82
N ASN A 4 -5.98 26.62 -42.82
CA ASN A 4 -6.73 26.94 -41.60
C ASN A 4 -6.80 25.75 -40.65
N ALA A 5 -6.93 24.51 -41.17
CA ALA A 5 -6.94 23.30 -40.36
C ALA A 5 -5.59 23.04 -39.66
N LEU A 6 -4.46 23.46 -40.26
CA LEU A 6 -3.14 23.37 -39.63
C LEU A 6 -2.95 24.42 -38.53
N ILE A 7 -3.51 25.62 -38.70
CA ILE A 7 -3.51 26.66 -37.67
C ILE A 7 -4.35 26.21 -36.47
N GLU A 8 -5.57 25.73 -36.69
CA GLU A 8 -6.45 25.22 -35.63
C GLU A 8 -5.79 24.07 -34.85
N LEU A 9 -5.13 23.13 -35.54
CA LEU A 9 -4.42 22.02 -34.90
C LEU A 9 -3.22 22.51 -34.06
N ARG A 10 -2.52 23.56 -34.51
CA ARG A 10 -1.43 24.18 -33.74
C ARG A 10 -1.95 24.87 -32.48
N GLU A 11 -3.05 25.61 -32.58
CA GLU A 11 -3.67 26.30 -31.44
C GLU A 11 -4.22 25.29 -30.41
N GLN A 12 -4.89 24.23 -30.86
CA GLN A 12 -5.35 23.14 -30.00
C GLN A 12 -4.18 22.45 -29.30
N SER A 13 -3.09 22.18 -30.02
CA SER A 13 -1.87 21.60 -29.44
C SER A 13 -1.28 22.51 -28.36
N GLN A 14 -1.12 23.81 -28.64
CA GLN A 14 -0.61 24.79 -27.68
C GLN A 14 -1.49 24.90 -26.43
N ALA A 15 -2.82 24.90 -26.59
CA ALA A 15 -3.76 24.91 -25.47
C ALA A 15 -3.66 23.64 -24.62
N LEU A 16 -3.50 22.47 -25.23
CA LEU A 16 -3.29 21.21 -24.53
C LEU A 16 -1.96 21.19 -23.75
N HIS A 17 -0.88 21.70 -24.36
CA HIS A 17 0.40 21.86 -23.67
C HIS A 17 0.27 22.78 -22.46
N ALA A 18 -0.34 23.96 -22.61
CA ALA A 18 -0.56 24.89 -21.51
C ALA A 18 -1.38 24.26 -20.36
N ARG A 19 -2.45 23.53 -20.68
CA ARG A 19 -3.26 22.81 -19.67
C ARG A 19 -2.46 21.74 -18.93
N ARG A 20 -1.61 20.99 -19.62
CA ARG A 20 -0.73 19.99 -18.99
C ARG A 20 0.29 20.64 -18.07
N HIS A 21 0.90 21.75 -18.48
CA HIS A 21 1.81 22.51 -17.62
C HIS A 21 1.10 23.01 -16.37
N GLN A 22 -0.09 23.60 -16.50
CA GLN A 22 -0.87 24.08 -15.36
C GLN A 22 -1.23 22.95 -14.40
N SER A 23 -1.79 21.84 -14.92
CA SER A 23 -2.17 20.69 -14.11
C SER A 23 -0.97 20.07 -13.38
N ALA A 24 0.20 19.98 -14.03
CA ALA A 24 1.42 19.51 -13.38
C ALA A 24 1.90 20.47 -12.28
N SER A 25 1.77 21.79 -12.50
CA SER A 25 2.09 22.81 -11.51
C SER A 25 1.18 22.72 -10.29
N ASP A 26 -0.12 22.55 -10.51
CA ASP A 26 -1.10 22.43 -9.42
C ASP A 26 -0.87 21.17 -8.59
N ALA A 27 -0.62 20.03 -9.25
CA ALA A 27 -0.26 18.78 -8.57
C ALA A 27 1.03 18.92 -7.75
N TYR A 28 2.05 19.59 -8.31
CA TYR A 28 3.30 19.85 -7.59
C TYR A 28 3.08 20.73 -6.35
N ALA A 29 2.31 21.81 -6.47
CA ALA A 29 1.99 22.71 -5.37
C ALA A 29 1.17 22.03 -4.27
N GLN A 30 0.22 21.16 -4.62
CA GLN A 30 -0.50 20.36 -3.64
C GLN A 30 0.43 19.35 -2.95
N GLY A 31 1.32 18.71 -3.70
CA GLY A 31 2.33 17.80 -3.14
C GLY A 31 3.21 18.49 -2.10
N LEU A 32 3.60 19.74 -2.34
CA LEU A 32 4.34 20.55 -1.36
C LEU A 32 3.56 20.78 -0.06
N LYS A 33 2.25 21.03 -0.11
CA LYS A 33 1.43 21.21 1.11
C LYS A 33 1.40 19.95 1.97
N PHE A 34 1.26 18.78 1.34
CA PHE A 34 1.33 17.50 2.06
C PHE A 34 2.73 17.23 2.59
N PHE A 35 3.76 17.56 1.81
CA PHE A 35 5.14 17.43 2.24
C PHE A 35 5.46 18.32 3.45
N GLU A 36 4.97 19.57 3.46
CA GLU A 36 5.10 20.49 4.59
C GLU A 36 4.39 19.95 5.84
N LYS A 37 3.20 19.36 5.69
CA LYS A 37 2.51 18.66 6.78
C LYS A 37 3.34 17.49 7.31
N ALA A 38 3.94 16.70 6.43
CA ALA A 38 4.85 15.64 6.84
C ALA A 38 6.07 16.20 7.60
N LEU A 39 6.63 17.31 7.14
CA LEU A 39 7.75 17.99 7.80
C LEU A 39 7.39 18.48 9.21
N GLN A 40 6.19 19.06 9.39
CA GLN A 40 5.69 19.50 10.70
C GLN A 40 5.58 18.37 11.72
N THR A 41 5.33 17.15 11.25
CA THR A 41 5.28 15.93 12.08
C THR A 41 6.60 15.19 12.15
N GLN A 42 7.71 15.82 11.73
CA GLN A 42 9.03 15.17 11.63
C GLN A 42 8.98 13.85 10.85
N PHE A 43 8.19 13.83 9.77
CA PHE A 43 7.99 12.68 8.89
C PHE A 43 7.30 11.47 9.54
N GLN A 44 6.65 11.63 10.69
CA GLN A 44 5.86 10.56 11.32
C GLN A 44 4.51 10.33 10.61
N ASP A 45 3.93 11.36 9.97
CA ASP A 45 2.72 11.22 9.15
C ASP A 45 3.04 10.55 7.80
N LYS A 46 3.06 9.20 7.81
CA LYS A 46 3.29 8.37 6.61
C LYS A 46 2.24 8.62 5.52
N GLN A 47 1.01 8.99 5.88
CA GLN A 47 -0.05 9.27 4.92
C GLN A 47 0.25 10.57 4.16
N ALA A 48 0.70 11.61 4.85
CA ALA A 48 1.11 12.87 4.22
C ALA A 48 2.28 12.67 3.25
N LEU A 49 3.30 11.89 3.63
CA LEU A 49 4.41 11.52 2.73
C LEU A 49 3.91 10.79 1.48
N LYS A 50 3.03 9.81 1.65
CA LYS A 50 2.43 9.06 0.54
C LYS A 50 1.66 9.98 -0.40
N SER A 51 0.82 10.87 0.12
CA SER A 51 0.05 11.83 -0.67
C SER A 51 0.96 12.80 -1.44
N ALA A 52 2.04 13.28 -0.81
CA ALA A 52 3.03 14.13 -1.50
C ALA A 52 3.68 13.39 -2.69
N LEU A 53 4.09 12.14 -2.47
CA LEU A 53 4.72 11.30 -3.49
C LEU A 53 3.77 11.02 -4.68
N GLU A 54 2.52 10.67 -4.41
CA GLU A 54 1.48 10.45 -5.44
C GLU A 54 1.22 11.70 -6.30
N LEU A 55 1.14 12.87 -5.66
CA LEU A 55 0.95 14.14 -6.35
C LEU A 55 2.16 14.54 -7.20
N TRP A 56 3.38 14.30 -6.71
CA TRP A 56 4.59 14.54 -7.50
C TRP A 56 4.74 13.55 -8.66
N PHE A 57 4.37 12.28 -8.50
CA PHE A 57 4.30 11.36 -9.63
C PHE A 57 3.25 11.77 -10.67
N THR A 58 2.12 12.30 -10.21
CA THR A 58 1.10 12.87 -11.11
C THR A 58 1.66 14.07 -11.88
N ALA A 59 2.38 14.97 -11.20
CA ALA A 59 3.07 16.09 -11.85
C ALA A 59 4.10 15.62 -12.91
N MET A 60 4.90 14.60 -12.60
CA MET A 60 5.88 14.01 -13.53
C MET A 60 5.21 13.31 -14.72
N LYS A 61 4.10 12.61 -14.50
CA LYS A 61 3.32 11.96 -15.59
C LYS A 61 2.75 12.99 -16.55
N THR A 62 2.20 14.07 -16.02
CA THR A 62 1.57 15.13 -16.82
C THR A 62 2.61 16.00 -17.54
N HIS A 63 3.74 16.27 -16.90
CA HIS A 63 4.84 17.06 -17.47
C HIS A 63 6.21 16.46 -17.12
N ARG A 64 6.74 15.62 -18.02
CA ARG A 64 8.01 14.89 -17.82
C ARG A 64 9.24 15.77 -17.68
N GLN A 65 9.19 17.02 -18.14
CA GLN A 65 10.30 17.99 -18.08
C GLN A 65 10.24 18.86 -16.81
N ASN A 66 9.59 18.42 -15.73
CA ASN A 66 9.60 19.13 -14.45
C ASN A 66 10.69 18.56 -13.51
N PRO A 67 11.88 19.18 -13.41
CA PRO A 67 12.95 18.66 -12.56
C PRO A 67 12.60 18.75 -11.07
N LYS A 68 11.76 19.72 -10.65
CA LYS A 68 11.39 19.93 -9.24
C LYS A 68 10.61 18.76 -8.65
N ALA A 69 9.71 18.16 -9.44
CA ALA A 69 8.95 17.00 -9.00
C ALA A 69 9.87 15.78 -8.82
N SER A 70 10.81 15.56 -9.74
CA SER A 70 11.83 14.52 -9.59
C SER A 70 12.70 14.73 -8.34
N ILE A 71 13.14 15.96 -8.07
CA ILE A 71 13.91 16.30 -6.86
C ILE A 71 13.08 16.00 -5.60
N GLY A 72 11.81 16.42 -5.57
CA GLY A 72 10.91 16.15 -4.44
C GLY A 72 10.76 14.65 -4.15
N VAL A 73 10.53 13.85 -5.19
CA VAL A 73 10.46 12.37 -5.07
C VAL A 73 11.79 11.81 -4.57
N GLY A 74 12.92 12.25 -5.12
CA GLY A 74 14.24 11.85 -4.66
C GLY A 74 14.50 12.19 -3.19
N TYR A 75 14.04 13.35 -2.73
CA TYR A 75 14.14 13.76 -1.34
C TYR A 75 13.33 12.87 -0.40
N ILE A 76 12.10 12.49 -0.78
CA ILE A 76 11.30 11.52 -0.01
C ILE A 76 12.03 10.18 0.08
N PHE A 77 12.55 9.64 -1.03
CA PHE A 77 13.31 8.38 -0.98
C PHE A 77 14.56 8.48 -0.10
N MET A 78 15.23 9.64 -0.09
CA MET A 78 16.35 9.89 0.80
C MET A 78 15.93 9.87 2.28
N ILE A 79 14.79 10.50 2.64
CA ILE A 79 14.21 10.43 4.00
C ILE A 79 13.86 8.99 4.38
N LEU A 80 13.34 8.21 3.43
CA LEU A 80 13.00 6.80 3.63
C LEU A 80 14.24 5.88 3.68
N GLY A 81 15.45 6.41 3.50
CA GLY A 81 16.70 5.65 3.51
C GLY A 81 17.00 4.91 2.20
N ASP A 82 16.12 5.00 1.20
CA ASP A 82 16.31 4.39 -0.12
C ASP A 82 17.20 5.28 -1.00
N ARG A 83 18.50 5.22 -0.73
CA ARG A 83 19.53 6.00 -1.44
C ARG A 83 19.57 5.68 -2.94
N VAL A 84 19.25 4.44 -3.33
CA VAL A 84 19.30 4.00 -4.73
C VAL A 84 18.21 4.67 -5.54
N GLN A 85 16.95 4.62 -5.08
CA GLN A 85 15.88 5.33 -5.75
C GLN A 85 16.09 6.85 -5.67
N ALA A 86 16.50 7.38 -4.52
CA ALA A 86 16.81 8.80 -4.39
C ALA A 86 17.81 9.27 -5.46
N MET A 87 18.94 8.57 -5.59
CA MET A 87 19.97 8.84 -6.60
C MET A 87 19.40 8.79 -8.02
N ARG A 88 18.57 7.79 -8.33
CA ARG A 88 17.92 7.67 -9.65
C ARG A 88 17.07 8.90 -9.98
N TYR A 89 16.27 9.39 -9.02
CA TYR A 89 15.42 10.56 -9.24
C TYR A 89 16.22 11.87 -9.33
N PHE A 90 17.31 12.02 -8.55
CA PHE A 90 18.18 13.19 -8.68
C PHE A 90 18.93 13.21 -10.02
N LYS A 91 19.45 12.08 -10.50
CA LYS A 91 20.05 11.98 -11.84
C LYS A 91 19.05 12.27 -12.95
N ASN A 92 17.80 11.84 -12.79
CA ASN A 92 16.73 12.21 -13.74
C ASN A 92 16.50 13.73 -13.74
N ALA A 93 16.46 14.37 -12.58
CA ALA A 93 16.33 15.83 -12.49
C ALA A 93 17.51 16.57 -13.15
N GLU A 94 18.75 16.11 -12.93
CA GLU A 94 19.95 16.63 -13.59
C GLU A 94 19.89 16.44 -15.12
N SER A 95 19.40 15.30 -15.61
CA SER A 95 19.26 15.07 -17.06
C SER A 95 18.25 16.02 -17.72
N ILE A 96 17.22 16.46 -16.99
CA ILE A 96 16.22 17.42 -17.46
C ILE A 96 16.77 18.84 -17.40
N GLN A 97 17.50 19.17 -16.33
CA GLN A 97 18.11 20.47 -16.11
C GLN A 97 19.57 20.29 -15.61
N PRO A 98 20.55 20.24 -16.52
CA PRO A 98 21.96 19.97 -16.19
C PRO A 98 22.59 20.98 -15.23
N ASP A 99 22.03 22.18 -15.13
CA ASP A 99 22.49 23.25 -14.24
C ASP A 99 21.66 23.38 -12.95
N SER A 100 20.88 22.35 -12.60
CA SER A 100 20.15 22.33 -11.33
C SER A 100 21.11 22.20 -10.14
N ALA A 101 21.28 23.30 -9.38
CA ALA A 101 22.09 23.33 -8.17
C ALA A 101 21.59 22.33 -7.12
N ASP A 102 20.27 22.23 -6.93
CA ASP A 102 19.66 21.30 -5.97
C ASP A 102 19.95 19.84 -6.32
N ALA A 103 19.80 19.46 -7.60
CA ALA A 103 20.07 18.09 -8.03
C ALA A 103 21.55 17.72 -7.82
N LYS A 104 22.47 18.62 -8.20
CA LYS A 104 23.92 18.43 -7.97
C LYS A 104 24.26 18.29 -6.50
N LEU A 105 23.69 19.14 -5.65
CA LEU A 105 23.89 19.09 -4.20
C LEU A 105 23.45 17.74 -3.62
N PHE A 106 22.27 17.23 -4.02
CA PHE A 106 21.80 15.93 -3.53
C PHE A 106 22.60 14.75 -4.11
N ILE A 107 23.00 14.80 -5.38
CA ILE A 107 23.87 13.79 -5.98
C ILE A 107 25.21 13.77 -5.25
N GLU A 108 25.82 14.93 -5.00
CA GLU A 108 27.06 15.05 -4.25
C GLU A 108 26.91 14.54 -2.82
N ALA A 109 25.86 14.94 -2.10
CA ALA A 109 25.60 14.46 -0.74
C ALA A 109 25.38 12.94 -0.68
N LEU A 110 24.73 12.34 -1.68
CA LEU A 110 24.54 10.90 -1.75
C LEU A 110 25.81 10.15 -2.21
N SER A 111 26.65 10.79 -3.02
CA SER A 111 27.92 10.25 -3.51
C SER A 111 29.07 10.45 -2.53
N ALA A 112 28.93 11.39 -1.59
CA ALA A 112 29.87 11.59 -0.51
C ALA A 112 30.00 10.25 0.25
N PRO A 113 31.22 9.74 0.42
CA PRO A 113 31.43 8.49 1.11
C PRO A 113 30.82 8.64 2.51
N VAL A 114 29.80 7.84 2.79
CA VAL A 114 29.15 7.79 4.10
C VAL A 114 30.24 7.39 5.09
N PHE A 115 30.77 8.39 5.80
CA PHE A 115 31.78 8.32 6.86
C PHE A 115 32.72 7.12 6.80
N ALA A 116 33.98 7.37 6.39
CA ALA A 116 35.14 6.52 6.63
C ALA A 116 34.78 5.05 6.85
N VAL A 117 34.34 4.39 5.77
CA VAL A 117 34.23 2.94 5.75
C VAL A 117 35.59 2.47 6.22
N LYS A 118 35.64 1.95 7.45
CA LYS A 118 36.79 1.23 7.99
C LYS A 118 37.23 0.35 6.84
N GLU A 119 38.43 0.56 6.29
CA GLU A 119 38.91 -0.15 5.10
C GLU A 119 38.59 -1.63 5.28
N THR A 120 37.47 -2.05 4.70
CA THR A 120 36.94 -3.38 4.89
C THR A 120 37.71 -4.15 3.85
N SER A 121 38.43 -5.17 4.29
CA SER A 121 39.28 -5.91 3.38
C SER A 121 38.41 -6.46 2.23
N LEU A 122 38.98 -6.58 1.03
CA LEU A 122 38.27 -7.16 -0.12
C LEU A 122 37.65 -8.52 0.25
N GLN A 123 38.38 -9.32 1.04
CA GLN A 123 37.94 -10.62 1.57
C GLN A 123 36.70 -10.51 2.47
N GLU A 124 36.63 -9.53 3.36
CA GLU A 124 35.43 -9.29 4.19
C GLU A 124 34.23 -8.86 3.36
N THR A 125 34.44 -8.04 2.32
CA THR A 125 33.37 -7.60 1.41
C THR A 125 32.81 -8.77 0.61
N GLU A 126 33.68 -9.62 0.04
CA GLU A 126 33.29 -10.84 -0.66
C GLU A 126 32.53 -11.82 0.25
N LEU A 127 33.01 -11.98 1.49
CA LEU A 127 32.34 -12.82 2.49
C LEU A 127 30.95 -12.27 2.86
N ASN A 128 30.82 -10.97 3.10
CA ASN A 128 29.54 -10.34 3.42
C ASN A 128 28.54 -10.43 2.25
N TYR A 129 29.03 -10.28 1.02
CA TYR A 129 28.21 -10.47 -0.18
C TYR A 129 27.68 -11.91 -0.25
N ALA A 130 28.57 -12.91 -0.15
CA ALA A 130 28.19 -14.33 -0.20
C ALA A 130 27.21 -14.71 0.92
N GLN A 131 27.40 -14.18 2.14
CA GLN A 131 26.47 -14.39 3.26
C GLN A 131 25.10 -13.78 3.01
N THR A 132 25.06 -12.58 2.43
CA THR A 132 23.81 -11.89 2.09
C THR A 132 23.06 -12.65 1.00
N GLU A 133 23.77 -13.08 -0.05
CA GLU A 133 23.20 -13.92 -1.11
C GLU A 133 22.65 -15.24 -0.54
N GLN A 134 23.42 -15.94 0.30
CA GLN A 134 22.97 -17.19 0.91
C GLN A 134 21.72 -17.00 1.78
N LEU A 135 21.63 -15.87 2.51
CA LEU A 135 20.45 -15.51 3.29
C LEU A 135 19.22 -15.34 2.40
N LEU A 136 19.34 -14.58 1.30
CA LEU A 136 18.25 -14.34 0.35
C LEU A 136 17.80 -15.66 -0.32
N VAL A 137 18.73 -16.47 -0.81
CA VAL A 137 18.44 -17.77 -1.44
C VAL A 137 17.76 -18.73 -0.46
N LYS A 138 18.24 -18.81 0.78
CA LYS A 138 17.62 -19.63 1.83
C LYS A 138 16.19 -19.19 2.09
N HIS A 139 15.95 -17.88 2.14
CA HIS A 139 14.61 -17.36 2.39
C HIS A 139 13.67 -17.56 1.20
N GLN A 140 14.13 -17.37 -0.04
CA GLN A 140 13.35 -17.71 -1.23
C GLN A 140 12.95 -19.19 -1.28
N LYS A 141 13.85 -20.09 -0.88
CA LYS A 141 13.52 -21.52 -0.75
C LYS A 141 12.43 -21.75 0.30
N TRP A 142 12.55 -21.11 1.46
CA TRP A 142 11.54 -21.20 2.52
C TRP A 142 10.17 -20.64 2.07
N LEU A 143 10.14 -19.52 1.33
CA LEU A 143 8.90 -18.95 0.79
C LEU A 143 8.19 -19.93 -0.15
N LYS A 144 8.94 -20.71 -0.94
CA LYS A 144 8.37 -21.74 -1.84
C LYS A 144 7.75 -22.92 -1.09
N THR A 145 8.13 -23.16 0.16
CA THR A 145 7.53 -24.21 0.99
C THR A 145 6.33 -23.72 1.80
N GLN A 146 6.09 -22.40 1.84
CA GLN A 146 4.96 -21.86 2.56
C GLN A 146 3.65 -22.01 1.77
N PRO A 147 2.50 -22.19 2.45
CA PRO A 147 1.21 -22.18 1.77
C PRO A 147 0.94 -20.82 1.11
N SER A 148 0.05 -20.82 0.12
CA SER A 148 -0.38 -19.60 -0.56
C SER A 148 -0.93 -18.59 0.44
N THR A 149 -0.45 -17.35 0.39
CA THR A 149 -0.90 -16.30 1.28
C THR A 149 -2.32 -15.86 0.90
N LYS A 150 -3.29 -16.19 1.74
CA LYS A 150 -4.70 -15.76 1.60
C LYS A 150 -5.20 -15.23 2.95
N PRO A 151 -6.21 -14.33 2.97
CA PRO A 151 -6.86 -13.93 4.21
C PRO A 151 -7.47 -15.15 4.93
N VAL A 152 -7.55 -15.09 6.26
CA VAL A 152 -8.04 -16.15 7.13
C VAL A 152 -8.96 -15.57 8.22
N ILE A 153 -9.90 -16.37 8.72
CA ILE A 153 -10.77 -16.01 9.85
C ILE A 153 -10.38 -16.78 11.12
N ASP A 154 -9.87 -18.01 10.94
CA ASP A 154 -9.47 -18.87 12.05
C ASP A 154 -8.32 -18.25 12.88
N SER A 155 -8.46 -18.29 14.20
CA SER A 155 -7.52 -17.65 15.13
C SER A 155 -6.13 -18.28 15.10
N GLU A 156 -6.03 -19.59 14.90
CA GLU A 156 -4.73 -20.29 14.84
C GLU A 156 -4.03 -19.97 13.52
N ALA A 157 -4.75 -20.03 12.41
CA ALA A 157 -4.24 -19.64 11.09
C ALA A 157 -3.83 -18.17 11.03
N TYR A 158 -4.58 -17.28 11.69
CA TYR A 158 -4.26 -15.86 11.80
C TYR A 158 -2.95 -15.62 12.58
N ALA A 159 -2.80 -16.28 13.74
CA ALA A 159 -1.56 -16.21 14.53
C ALA A 159 -0.35 -16.73 13.73
N ALA A 160 -0.51 -17.83 12.99
CA ALA A 160 0.53 -18.36 12.11
C ALA A 160 0.90 -17.37 10.98
N LEU A 161 -0.08 -16.67 10.42
CA LEU A 161 0.13 -15.64 9.40
C LEU A 161 0.87 -14.41 9.98
N GLN A 162 0.57 -14.02 11.22
CA GLN A 162 1.28 -12.95 11.93
C GLN A 162 2.73 -13.32 12.21
N GLU A 163 2.98 -14.52 12.75
CA GLU A 163 4.33 -15.02 13.01
C GLU A 163 5.16 -15.06 11.71
N ARG A 164 4.54 -15.52 10.62
CA ARG A 164 5.15 -15.49 9.29
C ARG A 164 5.55 -14.08 8.88
N ALA A 165 4.64 -13.11 8.95
CA ALA A 165 4.92 -11.72 8.58
C ALA A 165 6.04 -11.12 9.42
N GLN A 166 6.08 -11.41 10.73
CA GLN A 166 7.14 -10.94 11.62
C GLN A 166 8.51 -11.49 11.23
N LYS A 167 8.59 -12.80 10.91
CA LYS A 167 9.83 -13.44 10.44
C LYS A 167 10.29 -12.85 9.10
N GLU A 168 9.38 -12.66 8.14
CA GLU A 168 9.66 -12.05 6.85
C GLU A 168 10.18 -10.61 7.02
N ASN A 169 9.51 -9.78 7.83
CA ASN A 169 9.93 -8.40 8.10
C ASN A 169 11.32 -8.32 8.74
N THR A 170 11.60 -9.17 9.73
CA THR A 170 12.90 -9.21 10.40
C THR A 170 14.03 -9.52 9.42
N LEU A 171 13.78 -10.44 8.48
CA LEU A 171 14.74 -10.79 7.44
C LEU A 171 14.89 -9.67 6.40
N LEU A 172 13.80 -9.01 6.01
CA LEU A 172 13.84 -7.87 5.10
C LEU A 172 14.65 -6.71 5.66
N VAL A 173 14.41 -6.32 6.92
CA VAL A 173 15.18 -5.25 7.58
C VAL A 173 16.66 -5.60 7.62
N LYS A 174 17.00 -6.85 7.98
CA LYS A 174 18.40 -7.30 8.03
C LYS A 174 19.05 -7.30 6.64
N ALA A 175 18.39 -7.89 5.65
CA ALA A 175 18.93 -7.99 4.30
C ALA A 175 19.07 -6.61 3.64
N SER A 176 18.09 -5.72 3.83
CA SER A 176 18.14 -4.35 3.34
C SER A 176 19.35 -3.60 3.90
N ALA A 177 19.61 -3.70 5.21
CA ALA A 177 20.77 -3.08 5.83
C ALA A 177 22.10 -3.63 5.27
N GLN A 178 22.20 -4.94 5.05
CA GLN A 178 23.40 -5.58 4.48
C GLN A 178 23.62 -5.16 3.02
N ILE A 179 22.57 -5.16 2.20
CA ILE A 179 22.63 -4.71 0.81
C ILE A 179 23.04 -3.23 0.75
N GLN A 180 22.49 -2.38 1.61
CA GLN A 180 22.84 -0.96 1.66
C GLN A 180 24.33 -0.74 2.01
N GLN A 181 24.88 -1.54 2.92
CA GLN A 181 26.31 -1.50 3.25
C GLN A 181 27.17 -1.96 2.07
N LEU A 182 26.78 -3.04 1.40
CA LEU A 182 27.49 -3.58 0.24
C LEU A 182 27.43 -2.63 -0.97
N ALA A 183 26.31 -1.95 -1.19
CA ALA A 183 26.08 -1.04 -2.30
C ALA A 183 27.03 0.17 -2.31
N ALA A 184 27.68 0.47 -1.17
CA ALA A 184 28.71 1.51 -1.09
C ALA A 184 30.07 1.06 -1.68
N ILE A 185 30.29 -0.25 -1.82
CA ILE A 185 31.61 -0.85 -2.14
C ILE A 185 31.56 -1.69 -3.42
N THR A 186 30.44 -2.38 -3.69
CA THR A 186 30.28 -3.31 -4.80
C THR A 186 28.92 -3.16 -5.48
N ASP A 187 28.79 -3.70 -6.71
CA ASP A 187 27.51 -3.79 -7.41
C ASP A 187 26.59 -4.82 -6.73
N THR A 188 25.41 -4.38 -6.31
CA THR A 188 24.41 -5.22 -5.62
C THR A 188 23.21 -5.58 -6.48
N CYS A 189 23.23 -5.30 -7.79
CA CYS A 189 22.07 -5.47 -8.68
C CYS A 189 21.41 -6.86 -8.57
N GLN A 190 22.20 -7.93 -8.46
CA GLN A 190 21.66 -9.28 -8.29
C GLN A 190 20.97 -9.48 -6.93
N LEU A 191 21.54 -8.95 -5.84
CA LEU A 191 20.95 -8.99 -4.51
C LEU A 191 19.64 -8.20 -4.49
N ASP A 192 19.60 -7.04 -5.14
CA ASP A 192 18.40 -6.18 -5.24
C ASP A 192 17.25 -6.91 -5.95
N ILE A 193 17.54 -7.61 -7.05
CA ILE A 193 16.53 -8.43 -7.76
C ILE A 193 15.97 -9.53 -6.85
N GLN A 194 16.85 -10.22 -6.11
CA GLN A 194 16.42 -11.29 -5.19
C GLN A 194 15.63 -10.74 -4.00
N PHE A 195 16.08 -9.62 -3.43
CA PHE A 195 15.44 -8.91 -2.34
C PHE A 195 14.03 -8.43 -2.71
N TYR A 196 13.87 -7.84 -3.89
CA TYR A 196 12.57 -7.39 -4.39
C TYR A 196 11.52 -8.51 -4.48
N GLN A 197 11.92 -9.73 -4.84
CA GLN A 197 10.99 -10.87 -4.88
C GLN A 197 10.48 -11.25 -3.47
N ILE A 198 11.35 -11.16 -2.47
CA ILE A 198 11.01 -11.41 -1.07
C ILE A 198 10.10 -10.29 -0.56
N GLU A 199 10.44 -9.03 -0.85
CA GLU A 199 9.64 -7.87 -0.49
C GLU A 199 8.21 -7.98 -1.06
N LYS A 200 8.08 -8.36 -2.33
CA LYS A 200 6.78 -8.58 -2.96
C LYS A 200 5.98 -9.70 -2.26
N ALA A 201 6.65 -10.77 -1.84
CA ALA A 201 5.99 -11.84 -1.10
C ALA A 201 5.49 -11.36 0.27
N TYR A 202 6.31 -10.57 0.98
CA TYR A 202 5.94 -9.96 2.25
C TYR A 202 4.76 -8.99 2.11
N GLN A 203 4.73 -8.15 1.07
CA GLN A 203 3.60 -7.25 0.79
C GLN A 203 2.28 -8.02 0.59
N LEU A 204 2.34 -9.22 -0.01
CA LEU A 204 1.17 -10.10 -0.11
C LEU A 204 0.75 -10.63 1.27
N THR A 205 1.71 -11.00 2.12
CA THR A 205 1.47 -11.38 3.52
C THR A 205 0.82 -10.27 4.33
N GLU A 206 1.34 -9.04 4.25
CA GLU A 206 0.72 -7.89 4.92
C GLU A 206 -0.68 -7.59 4.39
N LYS A 207 -0.88 -7.68 3.07
CA LYS A 207 -2.21 -7.54 2.47
C LYS A 207 -3.17 -8.59 3.06
N ALA A 208 -2.76 -9.85 3.11
CA ALA A 208 -3.57 -10.93 3.67
C ALA A 208 -3.91 -10.72 5.15
N LEU A 209 -2.95 -10.28 5.99
CA LEU A 209 -3.20 -9.95 7.39
C LEU A 209 -4.27 -8.88 7.54
N ARG A 210 -4.12 -7.76 6.81
CA ARG A 210 -5.08 -6.66 6.87
C ARG A 210 -6.50 -7.06 6.50
N PHE A 211 -6.66 -7.95 5.51
CA PHE A 211 -7.99 -8.47 5.16
C PHE A 211 -8.48 -9.54 6.15
N SER A 212 -7.58 -10.30 6.76
CA SER A 212 -7.93 -11.23 7.84
C SER A 212 -8.53 -10.49 9.03
N ASP A 213 -7.94 -9.35 9.43
CA ASP A 213 -8.49 -8.48 10.47
C ASP A 213 -9.94 -8.06 10.17
N LYS A 214 -10.16 -7.60 8.93
CA LYS A 214 -11.51 -7.22 8.47
C LYS A 214 -12.47 -8.40 8.49
N PHE A 215 -12.02 -9.58 8.06
CA PHE A 215 -12.86 -10.76 8.03
C PHE A 215 -13.23 -11.26 9.42
N ILE A 216 -12.30 -11.19 10.39
CA ILE A 216 -12.57 -11.53 11.79
C ILE A 216 -13.63 -10.59 12.35
N VAL A 217 -13.49 -9.27 12.16
CA VAL A 217 -14.48 -8.28 12.63
C VAL A 217 -15.85 -8.53 11.99
N LEU A 218 -15.90 -8.74 10.68
CA LEU A 218 -17.16 -9.05 9.98
C LEU A 218 -17.80 -10.35 10.46
N ALA A 219 -17.00 -11.39 10.69
CA ALA A 219 -17.50 -12.66 11.22
C ALA A 219 -18.09 -12.49 12.62
N GLU A 220 -17.45 -11.70 13.49
CA GLU A 220 -17.96 -11.37 14.82
C GLU A 220 -19.27 -10.56 14.75
N GLU A 221 -19.37 -9.60 13.82
CA GLU A 221 -20.59 -8.83 13.58
C GLU A 221 -21.74 -9.73 13.11
N ILE A 222 -21.49 -10.59 12.11
CA ILE A 222 -22.45 -11.59 11.62
C ILE A 222 -22.94 -12.48 12.78
N GLN A 223 -22.01 -13.03 13.58
CA GLN A 223 -22.34 -13.91 14.69
C GLN A 223 -23.15 -13.17 15.78
N LYS A 224 -22.84 -11.90 16.04
CA LYS A 224 -23.57 -11.07 17.01
C LYS A 224 -25.01 -10.85 16.56
N ILE A 225 -25.22 -10.54 15.28
CA ILE A 225 -26.57 -10.40 14.72
C ILE A 225 -27.30 -11.74 14.82
N GLU A 226 -26.68 -12.83 14.40
CA GLU A 226 -27.27 -14.17 14.46
C GLU A 226 -27.72 -14.53 15.88
N ASN A 227 -26.91 -14.23 16.88
CA ASN A 227 -27.22 -14.48 18.30
C ASN A 227 -28.39 -13.61 18.82
N SER A 228 -28.66 -12.48 18.18
CA SER A 228 -29.75 -11.57 18.57
C SER A 228 -31.13 -11.96 17.99
N ILE A 229 -31.16 -12.83 16.97
CA ILE A 229 -32.41 -13.28 16.33
C ILE A 229 -33.30 -14.05 17.32
N GLY A 230 -32.73 -14.94 18.14
CA GLY A 230 -33.49 -15.72 19.13
C GLY A 230 -34.21 -14.84 20.16
N PRO A 231 -33.50 -13.92 20.85
CA PRO A 231 -34.13 -12.92 21.74
C PRO A 231 -35.18 -12.06 21.03
N LEU A 232 -34.98 -11.73 19.76
CA LEU A 232 -35.93 -10.92 18.99
C LEU A 232 -37.27 -11.64 18.76
N PHE A 233 -37.27 -12.96 18.52
CA PHE A 233 -38.50 -13.76 18.48
C PHE A 233 -39.28 -13.73 19.81
N ALA A 234 -38.57 -13.73 20.95
CA ALA A 234 -39.22 -13.62 22.26
C ALA A 234 -39.81 -12.21 22.46
N LEU A 235 -39.07 -11.17 22.05
CA LEU A 235 -39.51 -9.79 22.12
C LEU A 235 -40.73 -9.53 21.23
N LEU A 236 -40.79 -10.13 20.05
CA LEU A 236 -41.93 -10.03 19.12
C LEU A 236 -43.25 -10.42 19.80
N LYS A 237 -43.24 -11.48 20.62
CA LYS A 237 -44.43 -11.95 21.34
C LYS A 237 -44.87 -11.02 22.47
N GLN A 238 -43.96 -10.20 23.00
CA GLN A 238 -44.20 -9.34 24.16
C GLN A 238 -44.49 -7.90 23.78
N ASN A 239 -43.70 -7.35 22.85
CA ASN A 239 -43.74 -5.95 22.45
C ASN A 239 -43.35 -5.80 20.97
N ARG A 240 -44.35 -5.89 20.09
CA ARG A 240 -44.16 -5.82 18.63
C ARG A 240 -43.49 -4.54 18.15
N ALA A 241 -43.91 -3.39 18.68
CA ALA A 241 -43.37 -2.10 18.23
C ALA A 241 -41.86 -1.99 18.49
N GLN A 242 -41.42 -2.44 19.67
CA GLN A 242 -40.00 -2.49 20.00
C GLN A 242 -39.26 -3.55 19.16
N ALA A 243 -39.87 -4.70 18.91
CA ALA A 243 -39.28 -5.74 18.07
C ALA A 243 -39.07 -5.26 16.62
N LEU A 244 -40.00 -4.48 16.06
CA LEU A 244 -39.86 -3.86 14.73
C LEU A 244 -38.67 -2.90 14.66
N GLN A 245 -38.47 -2.07 15.69
CA GLN A 245 -37.31 -1.16 15.75
C GLN A 245 -35.97 -1.92 15.77
N VAL A 246 -35.90 -3.02 16.52
CA VAL A 246 -34.69 -3.86 16.56
C VAL A 246 -34.47 -4.58 15.24
N LEU A 247 -35.54 -5.02 14.57
CA LEU A 247 -35.46 -5.63 13.24
C LEU A 247 -34.96 -4.62 12.18
N GLU A 248 -35.45 -3.38 12.20
CA GLU A 248 -34.98 -2.32 11.31
C GLU A 248 -33.47 -2.07 11.49
N GLN A 249 -33.02 -1.92 12.74
CA GLN A 249 -31.59 -1.79 13.04
C GLN A 249 -30.77 -3.01 12.59
N MET A 250 -31.35 -4.21 12.65
CA MET A 250 -30.70 -5.43 12.19
C MET A 250 -30.51 -5.43 10.66
N LEU A 251 -31.53 -4.97 9.92
CA LEU A 251 -31.46 -4.84 8.46
C LEU A 251 -30.42 -3.80 8.04
N ASP A 252 -30.39 -2.64 8.71
CA ASP A 252 -29.36 -1.61 8.47
C ASP A 252 -27.93 -2.17 8.67
N HIS A 253 -27.73 -3.04 9.67
CA HIS A 253 -26.44 -3.69 9.88
C HIS A 253 -26.12 -4.72 8.78
N CYS A 254 -27.11 -5.48 8.30
CA CYS A 254 -26.92 -6.39 7.16
C CYS A 254 -26.50 -5.64 5.90
N ASP A 255 -27.15 -4.52 5.59
CA ASP A 255 -26.80 -3.68 4.43
C ASP A 255 -25.37 -3.14 4.55
N LYS A 256 -24.97 -2.67 5.73
CA LYS A 256 -23.59 -2.24 5.99
C LYS A 256 -22.57 -3.37 5.80
N ILE A 257 -22.90 -4.60 6.24
CA ILE A 257 -22.04 -5.76 6.02
C ILE A 257 -21.94 -6.07 4.51
N ALA A 258 -23.05 -6.00 3.77
CA ALA A 258 -23.05 -6.17 2.31
C ALA A 258 -22.13 -5.16 1.62
N ASP A 259 -22.27 -3.87 1.93
CA ASP A 259 -21.42 -2.80 1.39
C ASP A 259 -19.93 -3.07 1.65
N GLN A 260 -19.59 -3.55 2.86
CA GLN A 260 -18.21 -3.90 3.22
C GLN A 260 -17.68 -5.12 2.47
N LEU A 261 -18.52 -6.12 2.20
CA LEU A 261 -18.16 -7.28 1.40
C LEU A 261 -17.90 -6.88 -0.06
N ASP A 262 -18.77 -6.05 -0.64
CA ASP A 262 -18.63 -5.51 -2.00
C ASP A 262 -17.34 -4.68 -2.13
N ASP A 263 -17.04 -3.83 -1.15
CA ASP A 263 -15.80 -3.04 -1.09
C ASP A 263 -14.54 -3.92 -1.06
N ILE A 264 -14.60 -5.07 -0.38
CA ILE A 264 -13.48 -6.02 -0.32
C ILE A 264 -13.34 -6.78 -1.64
N GLU A 265 -14.45 -7.21 -2.24
CA GLU A 265 -14.44 -7.89 -3.54
C GLU A 265 -13.92 -6.96 -4.66
N ALA A 266 -14.31 -5.68 -4.65
CA ALA A 266 -13.82 -4.66 -5.57
C ALA A 266 -12.28 -4.46 -5.49
N GLN A 267 -11.66 -4.83 -4.37
CA GLN A 267 -10.19 -4.82 -4.18
C GLN A 267 -9.51 -6.12 -4.68
N GLY A 268 -10.25 -7.00 -5.35
CA GLY A 268 -9.79 -8.26 -5.92
C GLY A 268 -9.50 -9.33 -4.86
N VAL A 269 -10.18 -9.28 -3.72
CA VAL A 269 -10.03 -10.25 -2.62
C VAL A 269 -11.28 -11.11 -2.57
N SER A 270 -11.10 -12.43 -2.61
CA SER A 270 -12.22 -13.37 -2.51
C SER A 270 -12.85 -13.31 -1.12
N ILE A 271 -14.18 -13.19 -1.08
CA ILE A 271 -15.00 -13.15 0.14
C ILE A 271 -15.60 -14.51 0.52
N SER A 272 -15.14 -15.60 -0.10
CA SER A 272 -15.71 -16.95 0.07
C SER A 272 -15.72 -17.46 1.52
N LEU A 273 -14.88 -16.91 2.39
CA LEU A 273 -14.85 -17.24 3.81
C LEU A 273 -16.06 -16.67 4.59
N LEU A 274 -16.71 -15.62 4.07
CA LEU A 274 -17.84 -14.93 4.70
C LEU A 274 -19.17 -15.18 3.96
N GLU A 275 -19.15 -15.65 2.71
CA GLU A 275 -20.36 -15.89 1.90
C GLU A 275 -21.35 -16.83 2.59
N ALA A 276 -20.89 -17.97 3.09
CA ALA A 276 -21.74 -18.96 3.74
C ALA A 276 -22.38 -18.45 5.05
N PRO A 277 -21.62 -17.94 6.04
CA PRO A 277 -22.22 -17.41 7.28
C PRO A 277 -23.13 -16.20 7.02
N TYR A 278 -22.77 -15.33 6.08
CA TYR A 278 -23.61 -14.18 5.73
C TYR A 278 -24.92 -14.61 5.06
N SER A 279 -24.87 -15.57 4.12
CA SER A 279 -26.07 -16.12 3.47
C SER A 279 -27.00 -16.79 4.48
N GLN A 280 -26.43 -17.52 5.45
CA GLN A 280 -27.21 -18.13 6.54
C GLN A 280 -27.87 -17.07 7.42
N LEU A 281 -27.18 -15.97 7.72
CA LEU A 281 -27.74 -14.84 8.44
C LEU A 281 -28.94 -14.25 7.69
N LEU A 282 -28.79 -13.93 6.41
CA LEU A 282 -29.87 -13.36 5.59
C LEU A 282 -31.10 -14.27 5.53
N GLN A 283 -30.92 -15.59 5.39
CA GLN A 283 -32.04 -16.53 5.43
C GLN A 283 -32.80 -16.47 6.76
N ARG A 284 -32.10 -16.41 7.90
CA ARG A 284 -32.74 -16.33 9.21
C ARG A 284 -33.44 -14.99 9.45
N VAL A 285 -32.85 -13.89 8.98
CA VAL A 285 -33.49 -12.57 9.04
C VAL A 285 -34.73 -12.53 8.14
N GLY A 286 -34.67 -13.13 6.95
CA GLY A 286 -35.83 -13.26 6.06
C GLY A 286 -36.98 -14.04 6.70
N LEU A 287 -36.70 -15.21 7.29
CA LEU A 287 -37.69 -15.97 8.06
C LEU A 287 -38.28 -15.15 9.20
N LEU A 288 -37.46 -14.33 9.88
CA LEU A 288 -37.95 -13.44 10.92
C LEU A 288 -38.92 -12.40 10.34
N GLN A 289 -38.59 -11.75 9.22
CA GLN A 289 -39.48 -10.79 8.53
C GLN A 289 -40.83 -11.43 8.15
N GLU A 290 -40.80 -12.63 7.56
CA GLU A 290 -42.02 -13.37 7.19
C GLU A 290 -42.93 -13.60 8.42
N ASN A 291 -42.36 -13.95 9.57
CA ASN A 291 -43.11 -14.10 10.81
C ASN A 291 -43.71 -12.77 11.33
N PHE A 292 -43.04 -11.63 11.11
CA PHE A 292 -43.61 -10.32 11.45
C PHE A 292 -44.81 -9.95 10.57
N ASP A 293 -44.78 -10.36 9.31
CA ASP A 293 -45.84 -10.09 8.33
C ASP A 293 -47.07 -10.97 8.59
N GLU A 294 -46.90 -12.25 8.92
CA GLU A 294 -48.03 -13.15 9.23
C GLU A 294 -48.83 -12.73 10.48
N TRP A 295 -48.21 -11.97 11.38
CA TRP A 295 -48.85 -11.50 12.61
C TRP A 295 -49.44 -10.09 12.45
N ALA A 296 -49.30 -9.45 11.27
CA ALA A 296 -49.92 -8.18 10.90
C ALA A 296 -51.42 -8.34 10.60
#